data_AF-A0A5D6XEP8-F1
#
_entry.id   AF-A0A5D6XEP8-F1
#
_cell.length_a   1.000
_cell.length_b   1.000
_cell.length_c   1.000
_cell.angle_alpha   90.00
_cell.angle_beta   90.00
_cell.angle_gamma   90.00
#
_symmetry.space_group_name_H-M   'P 1'
#
loop_
_entity.id
_entity.type
_entity.pdbx_description
1 polymer ?
#
loop_
_entity_poly.entity_id
_entity_poly.type
_entity_poly.pdbx_seq_one_letter_code
_entity_poly.pdbx_strand_id
1 'polypeptide(L)' 'PDIAHAVRRLGEHLAAFTVEHFDQAKRALRYLKFTKDYGLVMRVKDGEEVDLRVYTYAD' A
#
# COMPACT_ATOMS: atom_id res chain seq x y z
N PRO A 1 -7.25 -0.02 5.82
CA PRO A 1 -6.03 0.53 6.46
C PRO A 1 -5.19 1.25 5.41
N ASP A 2 -4.93 2.55 5.59
CA ASP A 2 -4.05 3.28 4.69
C ASP A 2 -2.60 2.83 4.89
N ILE A 3 -2.02 2.19 3.87
CA ILE A 3 -0.67 1.63 3.94
C ILE A 3 0.40 2.72 3.92
N ALA A 4 0.17 3.83 3.21
CA ALA A 4 1.11 4.93 3.17
C ALA A 4 1.23 5.56 4.57
N HIS A 5 0.09 5.76 5.23
CA HIS A 5 0.07 6.24 6.61
C HIS A 5 0.73 5.25 7.59
N ALA A 6 0.50 3.95 7.43
CA ALA A 6 1.12 2.92 8.28
C ALA A 6 2.64 2.88 8.12
N VAL A 7 3.14 2.94 6.87
CA VAL A 7 4.58 2.95 6.59
C VAL A 7 5.24 4.24 7.08
N ARG A 8 4.60 5.40 6.90
CA ARG A 8 5.09 6.69 7.43
C ARG A 8 5.34 6.62 8.93
N ARG A 9 4.36 6.13 9.69
CA ARG A 9 4.44 6.02 11.15
C ARG A 9 5.50 5.02 11.62
N LEU A 10 5.74 3.95 10.87
CA LEU A 10 6.85 3.04 11.15
C LEU A 10 8.22 3.68 10.84
N GLY A 11 8.26 4.52 9.80
CA GLY A 11 9.44 5.28 9.39
C GLY A 11 9.95 6.26 10.46
N GLU A 12 9.04 6.85 11.23
CA GLU A 12 9.35 7.76 12.34
C GLU A 12 10.22 7.11 13.43
N HIS A 13 10.19 5.78 13.55
CA HIS A 13 10.88 5.03 14.60
C HIS A 13 12.04 4.16 14.09
N LEU A 14 12.59 4.45 12.90
CA LEU A 14 13.69 3.66 12.31
C LEU A 14 14.97 3.62 13.16
N ALA A 15 15.26 4.71 13.89
CA ALA A 15 16.45 4.80 14.75
C ALA A 15 16.26 4.20 16.16
N ALA A 16 15.00 4.03 16.62
CA ALA A 16 14.68 3.61 17.98
C ALA A 16 13.44 2.70 18.00
N PHE A 17 13.62 1.51 17.43
CA PHE A 17 12.53 0.57 17.23
C PHE A 17 12.22 -0.24 18.50
N THR A 18 10.94 -0.33 18.88
CA THR A 18 10.48 -1.07 20.08
C THR A 18 9.63 -2.27 19.69
N VAL A 19 9.27 -3.11 20.66
CA VAL A 19 8.41 -4.29 20.43
C VAL A 19 7.05 -3.90 19.86
N GLU A 20 6.47 -2.78 20.30
CA GLU A 20 5.20 -2.29 19.78
C GLU A 20 5.29 -1.90 18.30
N HIS A 21 6.39 -1.24 17.90
CA HIS A 21 6.65 -0.92 16.50
C HIS A 21 6.86 -2.18 15.66
N PHE A 22 7.48 -3.23 16.24
CA PHE A 22 7.66 -4.53 15.57
C PHE A 22 6.33 -5.20 15.24
N ASP A 23 5.40 -5.24 16.19
CA ASP A 23 4.09 -5.84 15.96
C ASP A 23 3.28 -5.07 14.91
N GLN A 24 3.40 -3.74 14.88
CA GLN A 24 2.79 -2.91 13.85
C GLN A 24 3.39 -3.18 12.45
N ALA A 25 4.72 -3.27 12.33
CA ALA A 25 5.39 -3.61 11.08
C ALA A 25 5.01 -5.02 10.60
N LYS A 26 4.97 -5.99 11.51
CA LYS A 26 4.55 -7.36 11.21
C LYS A 26 3.12 -7.42 10.69
N ARG A 27 2.22 -6.60 11.23
CA ARG A 27 0.84 -6.47 10.73
C ARG A 27 0.80 -5.89 9.32
N ALA A 28 1.58 -4.86 9.02
CA ALA A 28 1.67 -4.27 7.68
C ALA A 28 2.20 -5.28 6.65
N LEU A 29 3.26 -6.03 6.98
CA LEU A 29 3.81 -7.06 6.10
C LEU A 29 2.86 -8.25 5.89
N ARG A 30 2.13 -8.66 6.93
CA ARG A 30 1.08 -9.69 6.79
C ARG A 30 -0.01 -9.24 5.84
N TYR A 31 -0.46 -7.99 5.96
CA TYR A 31 -1.45 -7.43 5.05
C TYR A 31 -0.96 -7.51 3.61
N LEU A 32 0.25 -7.01 3.32
CA LEU A 32 0.86 -7.09 1.98
C LEU A 32 0.96 -8.53 1.45
N LYS A 33 1.38 -9.48 2.30
CA LYS A 33 1.48 -10.89 1.91
C LYS A 33 0.14 -11.47 1.46
N PHE A 34 -0.95 -11.12 2.14
CA PHE A 34 -2.30 -11.60 1.82
C PHE A 34 -2.99 -10.81 0.71
N THR A 35 -2.58 -9.56 0.46
CA THR A 35 -3.16 -8.72 -0.60
C THR A 35 -2.35 -8.69 -1.89
N LYS A 36 -1.30 -9.51 -2.02
CA LYS A 36 -0.41 -9.51 -3.19
C LYS A 36 -1.14 -9.76 -4.52
N ASP A 37 -2.25 -10.51 -4.48
CA ASP A 37 -3.05 -10.89 -5.66
C ASP A 37 -4.22 -9.92 -5.89
N TYR A 38 -4.38 -8.91 -5.03
CA TYR A 38 -5.40 -7.88 -5.16
C TYR A 38 -4.81 -6.72 -5.95
N GLY A 39 -5.38 -6.45 -7.12
CA GLY A 39 -4.99 -5.35 -7.99
C GLY A 39 -6.21 -4.73 -8.66
N LEU A 40 -6.05 -3.50 -9.14
CA LEU A 40 -7.04 -2.88 -10.00
C LEU A 40 -6.99 -3.57 -11.36
N VAL A 41 -8.02 -4.35 -11.68
CA VAL A 41 -8.15 -5.02 -12.98
C VAL A 41 -9.14 -4.24 -13.82
N MET A 42 -8.66 -3.72 -14.94
CA MET A 42 -9.48 -3.07 -15.93
C MET A 42 -9.88 -4.09 -17.01
N ARG A 43 -11.15 -4.50 -17.02
CA ARG A 43 -11.69 -5.39 -18.06
C ARG A 43 -12.29 -4.54 -19.17
N VAL A 44 -11.50 -4.24 -20.19
CA VAL A 44 -11.96 -3.52 -21.39
C VAL A 44 -12.49 -4.52 -22.41
N LYS A 45 -13.65 -4.24 -23.01
CA LYS A 45 -14.16 -5.00 -24.16
C LYS A 45 -13.61 -4.39 -25.44
N ASP A 46 -13.34 -5.22 -26.45
CA ASP A 46 -12.86 -4.73 -27.75
C ASP A 46 -13.84 -3.71 -28.34
N GLY A 47 -13.34 -2.50 -28.62
CA GLY A 47 -14.10 -1.39 -29.22
C GLY A 47 -14.58 -0.30 -28.25
N GLU A 48 -14.28 -0.39 -26.95
CA GLU A 48 -14.63 0.62 -25.96
C GLU A 48 -13.46 1.59 -25.70
N GLU A 49 -13.67 2.88 -25.93
CA GLU A 49 -12.68 3.92 -25.64
C GLU A 49 -12.64 4.17 -24.12
N VAL A 50 -11.46 4.07 -23.50
CA VAL A 50 -11.36 4.24 -22.04
C VAL A 50 -10.36 5.32 -21.65
N ASP A 51 -10.83 6.29 -20.86
CA ASP A 51 -10.03 7.38 -20.28
C ASP A 51 -9.27 6.88 -19.05
N LEU A 52 -7.94 6.80 -19.16
CA LEU A 52 -7.04 6.44 -18.06
C LEU A 52 -6.42 7.70 -17.46
N ARG A 53 -6.81 8.03 -16.22
CA ARG A 53 -6.17 9.10 -15.43
C ARG A 53 -5.30 8.51 -14.35
N VAL A 54 -4.00 8.74 -14.47
CA VAL A 54 -3.01 8.36 -13.48
C VAL A 54 -2.73 9.58 -12.60
N TYR A 55 -2.87 9.41 -11.29
CA TYR A 55 -2.47 10.43 -10.31
C TYR A 55 -1.21 9.95 -9.60
N THR A 56 -0.15 10.74 -9.68
CA THR A 56 1.04 10.58 -8.85
C THR A 56 1.01 11.63 -7.76
N TYR A 57 1.17 11.18 -6.51
CA TYR A 57 1.36 12.08 -5.39
C TYR A 57 2.85 12.43 -5.34
N ALA A 58 3.17 13.72 -5.49
CA ALA A 58 4.51 14.24 -5.23
C ALA A 58 4.62 14.50 -3.73
N ASP A 59 5.61 13.87 -3.10
CA ASP A 59 6.20 14.32 -1.83
C ASP A 59 7.67 14.67 -2.15
#